data_AF-A0AAD9LBC3-F1
#
_entry.id   AF-A0AAD9LBC3-F1
#
_cell.length_a   1.000
_cell.length_b   1.000
_cell.length_c   1.000
_cell.angle_alpha   90.00
_cell.angle_beta   90.00
_cell.angle_gamma   90.00
#
_symmetry.space_group_name_H-M   'P 1'
#
loop_
_entity.id
_entity.type
_entity.pdbx_description
1 polymer ?
#
loop_
_entity_poly.entity_id
_entity_poly.type
_entity_poly.pdbx_seq_one_letter_code
_entity_poly.pdbx_strand_id
1 'polypeptide(L)'
;MFPSGFDARHGVRDHVTDLVTVTKWERLTPEDYSRNVFHIEMDTTNTAIKYRIGEALVVFAHNDDKAVVKFLQSCGCQCTGRASDEPSVPLQLELL
;
A
#
# COMPACT_ATOMS: atom_id res chain seq x y z
N MET A 1 32.52 12.79 21.60
CA MET A 1 31.46 12.20 22.44
C MET A 1 30.14 12.78 21.93
N PHE A 2 29.31 11.98 21.26
CA PHE A 2 28.05 12.47 20.68
C PHE A 2 26.99 12.61 21.77
N PRO A 3 26.15 13.66 21.77
CA PRO A 3 25.11 13.82 22.78
C PRO A 3 24.07 12.71 22.63
N SER A 4 23.73 12.09 23.76
CA SER A 4 22.78 11.00 23.88
C SER A 4 21.38 11.39 23.40
N GLY A 5 20.85 10.60 22.45
CA GLY A 5 19.43 10.30 22.29
C GLY A 5 18.54 11.46 21.85
N PHE A 6 18.19 11.47 20.57
CA PHE A 6 17.06 12.24 20.04
C PHE A 6 15.79 11.89 20.84
N ASP A 7 15.13 12.91 21.40
CA ASP A 7 13.90 12.85 22.19
C ASP A 7 12.73 12.27 21.37
N ALA A 8 12.72 10.93 21.21
CA ALA A 8 11.74 10.20 20.41
C ALA A 8 10.40 10.13 21.15
N ARG A 9 9.59 11.16 20.95
CA ARG A 9 8.24 11.27 21.50
C ARG A 9 7.36 10.22 20.85
N HIS A 10 6.98 9.18 21.58
CA HIS A 10 6.02 8.19 21.13
C HIS A 10 4.59 8.73 21.34
N GLY A 11 4.10 9.52 20.40
CA GLY A 11 2.70 9.86 20.29
C GLY A 11 2.04 8.92 19.29
N VAL A 12 1.49 7.81 19.76
CA VAL A 12 0.70 6.90 18.91
C VAL A 12 -0.59 7.64 18.53
N ARG A 13 -0.78 7.89 17.23
CA ARG A 13 -2.01 8.48 16.70
C ARG A 13 -3.03 7.36 16.50
N ASP A 14 -4.31 7.70 16.54
CA ASP A 14 -5.36 6.76 16.16
C ASP A 14 -5.23 6.47 14.65
N HIS A 15 -5.32 5.19 14.26
CA HIS A 15 -5.13 4.79 12.87
C HIS A 15 -6.37 5.17 12.05
N VAL A 16 -6.13 5.81 10.91
CA VAL A 16 -7.19 6.21 9.98
C VAL A 16 -6.97 5.49 8.66
N THR A 17 -8.03 4.81 8.20
CA THR A 17 -8.06 4.07 6.94
C THR A 17 -9.02 4.74 5.98
N ASP A 18 -8.59 4.97 4.73
CA ASP A 18 -9.48 5.52 3.70
C ASP A 18 -9.13 4.99 2.30
N LEU A 19 -10.07 5.11 1.38
CA LEU A 19 -9.89 4.77 -0.03
C LEU A 19 -9.44 6.01 -0.79
N VAL A 20 -8.30 5.93 -1.45
CA VAL A 20 -7.75 7.06 -2.22
C VAL A 20 -7.54 6.69 -3.68
N THR A 21 -7.59 7.70 -4.54
CA THR A 21 -7.31 7.52 -5.97
C THR A 21 -5.85 7.80 -6.26
N VAL A 22 -5.20 6.91 -7.01
CA VAL A 22 -3.86 7.15 -7.54
C VAL A 22 -3.96 8.12 -8.72
N THR A 23 -3.30 9.27 -8.61
CA THR A 23 -3.30 10.32 -9.65
C THR A 23 -2.09 10.24 -10.57
N LYS A 24 -0.99 9.66 -10.09
CA LYS A 24 0.23 9.49 -10.88
C LYS A 24 0.90 8.16 -10.59
N TRP A 25 1.38 7.52 -11.66
CA TRP A 25 2.17 6.30 -11.60
C TRP A 25 3.33 6.39 -12.61
N GLU A 26 4.51 6.76 -12.14
CA GLU A 26 5.67 7.00 -13.01
C GLU A 26 6.87 6.18 -12.56
N ARG A 27 7.52 5.48 -13.51
CA ARG A 27 8.77 4.76 -13.25
C ARG A 27 9.94 5.74 -13.31
N LEU A 28 10.72 5.83 -12.23
CA LEU A 28 11.89 6.71 -12.15
C LEU A 28 13.18 6.05 -12.62
N THR A 29 13.23 4.72 -12.62
CA THR A 29 14.42 3.95 -13.00
C THR A 29 14.46 3.68 -14.51
N PRO A 30 15.63 3.72 -15.15
CA PRO A 30 15.85 3.22 -16.51
C PRO A 30 15.54 1.72 -16.69
N GLU A 31 15.24 1.28 -17.91
CA GLU A 31 14.90 -0.14 -18.21
C GLU A 31 16.02 -1.13 -17.96
N ASP A 32 17.27 -0.69 -18.14
CA ASP A 32 18.47 -1.49 -17.90
C ASP A 32 18.83 -1.60 -16.41
N TYR A 33 18.11 -0.89 -15.53
CA TYR A 33 18.32 -0.97 -14.09
C TYR A 33 17.55 -2.16 -13.50
N SER A 34 18.24 -2.95 -12.68
CA SER A 34 17.72 -4.21 -12.12
C SER A 34 16.60 -4.05 -11.09
N ARG A 35 16.29 -2.82 -10.67
CA ARG A 35 15.24 -2.53 -9.71
C ARG A 35 14.25 -1.55 -10.31
N ASN A 36 12.99 -1.71 -9.93
CA ASN A 36 11.95 -0.78 -10.31
C ASN A 36 11.65 0.15 -9.13
N VAL A 37 11.84 1.45 -9.33
CA VAL A 37 11.40 2.49 -8.39
C VAL A 37 10.33 3.31 -9.07
N PHE A 38 9.19 3.46 -8.40
CA PHE A 38 8.04 4.20 -8.88
C PHE A 38 7.78 5.41 -8.00
N HIS A 39 7.48 6.54 -8.64
CA HIS A 39 6.87 7.70 -8.03
C HIS A 39 5.36 7.57 -8.17
N ILE A 40 4.67 7.52 -7.03
CA ILE A 40 3.22 7.37 -6.97
C ILE A 40 2.65 8.59 -6.25
N GLU A 41 1.65 9.23 -6.87
CA GLU A 41 0.89 10.30 -6.24
C GLU A 41 -0.54 9.81 -5.99
N MET A 42 -1.08 10.19 -4.83
CA MET A 42 -2.41 9.79 -4.39
C MET A 42 -3.17 11.05 -3.98
N ASP A 43 -4.43 11.14 -4.41
CA ASP A 43 -5.31 12.22 -4.00
C ASP A 43 -5.95 11.91 -2.65
N THR A 44 -5.61 12.72 -1.65
CA THR A 44 -6.19 12.67 -0.29
C THR A 44 -7.24 13.76 -0.07
N THR A 45 -7.73 14.39 -1.14
CA THR A 45 -8.84 15.34 -1.04
C THR A 45 -10.10 14.61 -0.57
N ASN A 46 -10.84 15.22 0.36
CA ASN A 46 -12.05 14.64 0.98
C ASN A 46 -11.85 13.34 1.77
N THR A 47 -10.61 12.92 2.05
CA THR A 47 -10.36 11.78 2.96
C THR A 47 -10.06 12.23 4.38
N ALA A 48 -10.21 11.31 5.32
CA ALA A 48 -9.85 11.52 6.72
C ALA A 48 -8.31 11.52 6.95
N ILE A 49 -7.52 11.17 5.93
CA ILE A 49 -6.06 11.06 6.01
C ILE A 49 -5.43 12.45 6.12
N LYS A 50 -4.66 12.67 7.20
CA LYS A 50 -3.83 13.86 7.42
C LYS A 50 -2.45 13.41 7.87
N TYR A 51 -1.40 13.87 7.19
CA TYR A 51 -0.02 13.47 7.47
C TYR A 51 0.89 14.68 7.67
N ARG A 52 2.04 14.45 8.31
CA ARG A 52 3.17 15.38 8.36
C ARG A 52 4.40 14.79 7.68
N ILE A 53 5.33 15.64 7.31
CA ILE A 53 6.62 15.20 6.75
C ILE A 53 7.32 14.30 7.75
N GLY A 54 7.74 13.12 7.28
CA GLY A 54 8.38 12.09 8.10
C GLY A 54 7.42 11.06 8.68
N GLU A 55 6.10 11.20 8.50
CA GLU A 55 5.13 10.16 8.82
C GLU A 55 5.10 9.10 7.71
N ALA A 56 4.83 7.86 8.10
CA ALA A 56 4.80 6.72 7.19
C ALA A 56 3.36 6.38 6.80
N LEU A 57 3.23 5.76 5.63
CA LEU A 57 1.96 5.41 5.02
C LEU A 57 1.96 3.91 4.72
N VAL A 58 0.92 3.24 5.16
CA VAL A 58 0.63 1.82 4.92
C VAL A 58 -0.30 1.71 3.72
N VAL A 59 -0.03 0.73 2.86
CA VAL A 59 -0.82 0.43 1.67
C VAL A 59 -1.31 -1.00 1.76
N PHE A 60 -2.62 -1.19 1.65
CA PHE A 60 -3.23 -2.51 1.55
C PHE A 60 -3.22 -2.96 0.09
N ALA A 61 -2.38 -3.93 -0.23
CA ALA A 61 -2.27 -4.50 -1.56
C ALA A 61 -3.04 -5.83 -1.65
N HIS A 62 -3.69 -6.04 -2.79
CA HIS A 62 -4.27 -7.33 -3.15
C HIS A 62 -3.25 -8.19 -3.90
N ASN A 63 -3.33 -9.51 -3.71
CA ASN A 63 -2.55 -10.46 -4.48
C ASN A 63 -3.13 -10.60 -5.90
N ASP A 64 -2.31 -11.02 -6.86
CA ASP A 64 -2.78 -11.35 -8.20
C ASP A 64 -3.69 -12.59 -8.16
N ASP A 65 -4.91 -12.46 -8.70
CA ASP A 65 -5.93 -13.51 -8.65
C ASP A 65 -5.48 -14.81 -9.31
N LYS A 66 -4.73 -14.71 -10.42
CA LYS A 66 -4.22 -15.90 -11.13
C LYS A 66 -3.19 -16.64 -10.27
N ALA A 67 -2.31 -15.91 -9.60
CA ALA A 67 -1.37 -16.48 -8.65
C ALA A 67 -2.09 -17.15 -7.47
N VAL A 68 -3.14 -16.52 -6.94
CA VAL A 68 -3.96 -17.09 -5.86
C VAL A 68 -4.66 -18.37 -6.30
N VAL A 69 -5.30 -18.38 -7.47
CA VAL A 69 -5.96 -19.58 -8.01
C VAL A 69 -4.96 -20.70 -8.24
N LYS A 70 -3.79 -20.40 -8.83
CA LYS A 70 -2.71 -21.38 -9.04
C LYS A 70 -2.21 -21.95 -7.71
N PHE A 71 -2.06 -21.11 -6.70
CA PHE A 71 -1.69 -21.53 -5.35
C PHE A 71 -2.74 -22.47 -4.75
N LEU A 72 -4.02 -22.11 -4.79
CA LEU A 72 -5.11 -22.93 -4.26
C LEU A 72 -5.22 -24.29 -4.94
N GLN A 73 -5.04 -24.34 -6.27
CA GLN A 73 -4.94 -25.58 -7.04
C GLN A 73 -3.77 -26.45 -6.57
N SER A 74 -2.61 -25.85 -6.30
CA SER A 74 -1.43 -26.57 -5.80
C SER A 74 -1.60 -27.10 -4.37
N CYS A 75 -2.37 -26.40 -3.54
CA CYS A 75 -2.69 -26.81 -2.17
C CYS A 75 -3.82 -27.86 -2.10
N GLY A 76 -4.47 -28.18 -3.22
CA GLY A 76 -5.60 -29.09 -3.27
C GLY A 76 -6.89 -28.51 -2.68
N CYS A 77 -6.94 -27.20 -2.44
CA CYS A 77 -8.10 -26.50 -1.89
C CYS A 77 -8.98 -26.02 -3.06
N GLN A 78 -10.12 -26.67 -3.31
CA GLN A 78 -11.14 -26.13 -4.21
C GLN A 78 -11.95 -25.06 -3.47
N CYS A 79 -11.63 -23.80 -3.73
CA CYS A 79 -12.48 -22.69 -3.32
C CYS A 79 -13.77 -22.70 -4.16
N THR A 80 -14.82 -23.33 -3.64
CA THR A 80 -16.19 -23.25 -4.14
C THR A 80 -16.84 -21.93 -3.71
N GLY A 81 -16.29 -20.81 -4.17
CA GLY A 81 -16.87 -19.48 -3.98
C GLY A 81 -16.73 -18.70 -5.27
N ARG A 82 -17.82 -18.07 -5.74
CA ARG A 82 -17.79 -17.15 -6.87
C ARG A 82 -16.72 -16.09 -6.58
N ALA A 83 -15.60 -16.16 -7.30
CA ALA A 83 -14.71 -15.01 -7.44
C ALA A 83 -15.58 -13.92 -8.04
N SER A 84 -16.01 -12.98 -7.21
CA SER A 84 -16.72 -11.80 -7.65
C SER A 84 -15.81 -11.08 -8.63
N ASP A 85 -16.27 -10.96 -9.88
CA ASP A 85 -15.81 -10.01 -10.90
C ASP A 85 -15.98 -8.56 -10.37
N GLU A 86 -15.27 -8.21 -9.30
CA GLU A 86 -15.16 -6.84 -8.83
C GLU A 86 -13.96 -6.21 -9.54
N PRO A 87 -14.17 -5.17 -10.36
CA PRO A 87 -13.08 -4.50 -11.05
C PRO A 87 -12.17 -3.85 -10.02
N SER A 88 -10.88 -4.18 -10.07
CA SER A 88 -9.73 -3.44 -9.52
C SER A 88 -10.11 -2.37 -8.48
N VAL A 89 -10.45 -2.80 -7.26
CA VAL A 89 -10.81 -1.90 -6.16
C VAL A 89 -9.59 -1.02 -5.83
N PRO A 90 -9.75 0.29 -5.56
CA PRO A 90 -8.61 1.17 -5.27
C PRO A 90 -7.85 0.70 -4.02
N LEU A 91 -6.56 1.03 -3.96
CA LEU A 91 -5.70 0.73 -2.82
C LEU A 91 -6.29 1.39 -1.57
N GLN A 92 -6.56 0.60 -0.53
CA GLN A 92 -6.87 1.13 0.80
C GLN A 92 -5.54 1.54 1.46
N LEU A 93 -5.52 2.66 2.17
CA LEU A 93 -4.31 3.13 2.85
C LEU A 93 -4.57 3.45 4.33
N GLU A 94 -3.56 3.18 5.16
CA GLU A 94 -3.54 3.43 6.60
C GLU A 94 -2.35 4.31 6.99
N LEU A 95 -2.50 5.19 7.99
CA LEU A 95 -1.39 5.98 8.54
C LEU A 95 -0.97 5.43 9.92
N LEU A 96 0.35 5.27 10.15
CA LEU A 96 0.94 4.80 11.42
C LEU A 96 1.41 5.94 12.32
#